data_AF-A0A7Y2E385-F1
#
_entry.id   AF-A0A7Y2E385-F1
#
_cell.length_a   1.000
_cell.length_b   1.000
_cell.length_c   1.000
_cell.angle_alpha   90.00
_cell.angle_beta   90.00
_cell.angle_gamma   90.00
#
_symmetry.space_group_name_H-M   'P 1'
#
loop_
_entity.id
_entity.type
_entity.pdbx_description
1 polymer ?
#
loop_
_entity_poly.entity_id
_entity_poly.type
_entity_poly.pdbx_seq_one_letter_code
_entity_poly.pdbx_strand_id
1 'polypeptide(L)'
;IKQVLAIRAWWSEKVVEWVVAGRIGLRPDLPAPGFKWNETPRLNTSIALAASEQDFAGVRARLVKAYEHVMALIDELDDRELLEAGVFAWAGKWPVSRWLSINTARQYKTAGDYIRRARRSA
;
A
#
# COMPACT_ATOMS: atom_id res chain seq x y z
N ILE A 1 14.50 -4.36 -9.31
CA ILE A 1 13.97 -4.98 -8.05
C ILE A 1 13.75 -3.93 -6.95
N LYS A 2 14.77 -3.14 -6.55
CA LYS A 2 14.67 -2.08 -5.52
C LYS A 2 13.44 -1.19 -5.65
N GLN A 3 13.24 -0.58 -6.83
CA GLN A 3 12.11 0.31 -7.11
C GLN A 3 10.74 -0.38 -6.94
N VAL A 4 10.62 -1.64 -7.36
CA VAL A 4 9.39 -2.43 -7.16
C VAL A 4 9.10 -2.57 -5.67
N LEU A 5 10.10 -2.89 -4.85
CA LEU A 5 9.92 -3.01 -3.40
C LEU A 5 9.51 -1.66 -2.77
N ALA A 6 10.11 -0.55 -3.20
CA ALA A 6 9.78 0.78 -2.70
C ALA A 6 8.32 1.17 -3.00
N ILE A 7 7.83 0.89 -4.21
CA ILE A 7 6.43 1.12 -4.56
C ILE A 7 5.51 0.27 -3.66
N ARG A 8 5.86 -1.00 -3.40
CA ARG A 8 5.05 -1.87 -2.52
C ARG A 8 5.04 -1.40 -1.07
N ALA A 9 6.18 -0.94 -0.56
CA ALA A 9 6.26 -0.37 0.77
C ALA A 9 5.34 0.84 0.89
N TRP A 10 5.43 1.77 -0.06
CA TRP A 10 4.63 2.99 -0.07
C TRP A 10 3.11 2.72 -0.08
N TRP A 11 2.61 1.84 -0.95
CA TRP A 11 1.16 1.53 -0.96
C TRP A 11 0.71 0.78 0.29
N SER A 12 1.58 -0.03 0.90
CA SER A 12 1.28 -0.73 2.17
C SER A 12 1.18 0.27 3.32
N GLU A 13 2.09 1.24 3.39
CA GLU A 13 2.05 2.34 4.37
C GLU A 13 0.78 3.19 4.20
N LYS A 14 0.47 3.55 2.95
CA LYS A 14 -0.66 4.46 2.67
C LYS A 14 -2.00 3.85 3.02
N VAL A 15 -2.21 2.56 2.74
CA VAL A 15 -3.47 1.94 3.15
C VAL A 15 -3.62 1.94 4.67
N VAL A 16 -2.54 1.71 5.43
CA VAL A 16 -2.55 1.83 6.89
C VAL A 16 -2.91 3.26 7.32
N GLU A 17 -2.24 4.26 6.76
CA GLU A 17 -2.54 5.68 7.05
C GLU A 17 -4.00 6.04 6.77
N TRP A 18 -4.58 5.55 5.68
CA TRP A 18 -5.98 5.83 5.35
C TRP A 18 -6.95 5.20 6.34
N VAL A 19 -6.71 3.95 6.75
CA VAL A 19 -7.55 3.29 7.77
C VAL A 19 -7.46 4.04 9.09
N VAL A 20 -6.25 4.36 9.55
CA VAL A 20 -6.02 5.08 10.81
C VAL A 20 -6.68 6.46 10.78
N ALA A 21 -6.50 7.22 9.70
CA ALA A 21 -7.17 8.51 9.51
C ALA A 21 -8.70 8.35 9.56
N GLY A 22 -9.24 7.31 8.92
CA GLY A 22 -10.65 7.00 8.94
C GLY A 22 -11.20 6.69 10.33
N ARG A 23 -10.45 5.96 11.17
CA ARG A 23 -10.86 5.62 12.57
C ARG A 23 -11.02 6.86 13.43
N ILE A 24 -10.21 7.90 13.19
CA ILE A 24 -10.28 9.18 13.91
C ILE A 24 -11.19 10.21 13.22
N GLY A 25 -12.01 9.78 12.26
CA GLY A 25 -12.98 10.65 11.57
C GLY A 25 -12.37 11.60 10.54
N LEU A 26 -11.10 11.45 10.19
CA LEU A 26 -10.44 12.23 9.14
C LEU A 26 -10.66 11.60 7.77
N ARG A 27 -10.68 12.47 6.75
CA ARG A 27 -10.72 12.04 5.35
C ARG A 27 -9.30 12.10 4.76
N PRO A 28 -8.67 10.96 4.46
CA PRO A 28 -7.35 10.95 3.82
C PRO A 28 -7.41 11.49 2.39
N ASP A 29 -6.31 12.08 1.93
CA ASP A 29 -6.09 12.42 0.52
C ASP A 29 -5.74 11.16 -0.26
N LEU A 30 -6.57 10.82 -1.24
CA LEU A 30 -6.47 9.58 -2.01
C LEU A 30 -6.14 9.84 -3.49
N PRO A 31 -5.12 9.18 -4.07
CA PRO A 31 -4.15 8.28 -3.40
C PRO A 31 -3.08 9.00 -2.57
N ALA A 32 -2.82 10.27 -2.86
CA ALA A 32 -1.86 11.12 -2.16
C ALA A 32 -2.23 12.59 -2.37
N PRO A 33 -1.77 13.50 -1.49
CA PRO A 33 -1.95 14.94 -1.68
C PRO A 33 -1.47 15.39 -3.07
N GLY A 34 -2.35 16.06 -3.83
CA GLY A 34 -2.02 16.55 -5.17
C GLY A 34 -1.97 15.48 -6.28
N PHE A 35 -2.45 14.27 -6.02
CA PHE A 35 -2.57 13.20 -7.03
C PHE A 35 -4.01 12.71 -7.14
N LYS A 36 -4.43 12.38 -8.37
CA LYS A 36 -5.66 11.66 -8.67
C LYS A 36 -5.36 10.19 -8.98
N TRP A 37 -6.37 9.32 -8.89
CA TRP A 37 -6.21 7.89 -9.19
C TRP A 37 -5.72 7.60 -10.62
N ASN A 38 -6.09 8.42 -11.61
CA ASN A 38 -5.59 8.30 -12.98
C ASN A 38 -4.11 8.71 -13.13
N GLU A 39 -3.52 9.35 -12.11
CA GLU A 39 -2.11 9.74 -12.07
C GLU A 39 -1.24 8.73 -11.29
N THR A 40 -1.80 7.58 -10.91
CA THR A 40 -1.06 6.49 -10.23
C THR A 40 0.23 6.10 -10.95
N PRO A 41 0.33 6.07 -12.30
CA PRO A 41 1.60 5.85 -12.97
C PRO A 41 2.65 6.93 -12.65
N ARG A 42 2.27 8.22 -12.64
CA ARG A 42 3.15 9.34 -12.30
C ARG A 42 3.62 9.27 -10.84
N LEU A 43 2.70 8.92 -9.93
CA LEU A 43 3.00 8.69 -8.51
C LEU A 43 3.97 7.53 -8.31
N ASN A 44 3.76 6.40 -8.98
CA ASN A 44 4.66 5.25 -8.89
C ASN A 44 6.06 5.59 -9.43
N THR A 45 6.15 6.38 -10.50
CA THR A 45 7.42 6.86 -11.03
C THR A 45 8.15 7.74 -10.01
N SER A 46 7.46 8.67 -9.33
CA SER A 46 8.13 9.52 -8.32
C SER A 46 8.65 8.69 -7.14
N ILE A 47 7.89 7.70 -6.67
CA ILE A 47 8.32 6.76 -5.61
C ILE A 47 9.54 5.94 -6.06
N ALA A 48 9.53 5.44 -7.30
CA ALA A 48 10.65 4.69 -7.86
C ALA A 48 11.92 5.54 -7.99
N LEU A 49 11.80 6.78 -8.43
CA LEU A 49 12.93 7.72 -8.54
C LEU A 49 13.51 8.03 -7.17
N ALA A 50 12.67 8.32 -6.16
CA ALA A 50 13.12 8.56 -4.79
C ALA A 50 13.86 7.35 -4.20
N ALA A 51 13.48 6.13 -4.59
CA ALA A 51 14.15 4.91 -4.15
C ALA A 51 15.53 4.67 -4.80
N SER A 52 15.88 5.38 -5.87
CA SER A 52 17.19 5.25 -6.52
C SER A 52 18.33 5.67 -5.59
N GLU A 53 18.10 6.72 -4.78
CA GLU A 53 19.04 7.25 -3.78
C GLU A 53 19.09 6.43 -2.48
N GLN A 54 18.18 5.47 -2.30
CA GLN A 54 18.11 4.63 -1.10
C GLN A 54 18.92 3.35 -1.29
N ASP A 55 19.53 2.83 -0.23
CA ASP A 55 20.14 1.50 -0.28
C ASP A 55 19.06 0.40 -0.35
N PHE A 56 19.43 -0.76 -0.89
CA PHE A 56 18.47 -1.86 -1.08
C PHE A 56 17.99 -2.46 0.26
N ALA A 57 18.87 -2.54 1.26
CA ALA A 57 18.55 -3.12 2.55
C ALA A 57 17.50 -2.28 3.30
N GLY A 58 17.63 -0.95 3.26
CA GLY A 58 16.69 0.01 3.81
C GLY A 58 15.33 -0.07 3.14
N VAL A 59 15.28 -0.13 1.80
CA VAL A 59 14.00 -0.32 1.07
C VAL A 59 13.33 -1.64 1.44
N ARG A 60 14.11 -2.72 1.59
CA ARG A 60 13.59 -4.03 2.00
C ARG A 60 13.07 -3.98 3.44
N ALA A 61 13.82 -3.39 4.37
CA ALA A 61 13.42 -3.24 5.77
C ALA A 61 12.13 -2.40 5.89
N ARG A 62 12.02 -1.32 5.11
CA ARG A 62 10.81 -0.51 5.02
C ARG A 62 9.59 -1.32 4.58
N LEU A 63 9.74 -2.18 3.56
CA LEU A 63 8.64 -3.05 3.12
C LEU A 63 8.23 -4.06 4.22
N VAL A 64 9.19 -4.66 4.92
CA VAL A 64 8.89 -5.58 6.04
C VAL A 64 8.13 -4.87 7.15
N LYS A 65 8.59 -3.68 7.56
CA LYS A 65 7.91 -2.87 8.57
C LYS A 65 6.50 -2.47 8.14
N ALA A 66 6.33 -2.09 6.87
CA ALA A 66 5.01 -1.77 6.34
C ALA A 66 4.06 -2.98 6.34
N TYR A 67 4.58 -4.19 6.08
CA TYR A 67 3.82 -5.43 6.21
C TYR A 67 3.42 -5.70 7.67
N GLU A 68 4.34 -5.53 8.62
CA GLU A 68 4.05 -5.70 10.05
C GLU A 68 2.95 -4.75 10.51
N HIS A 69 2.99 -3.48 10.09
CA HIS A 69 1.93 -2.52 10.38
C HIS A 69 0.57 -2.90 9.75
N VAL A 70 0.58 -3.47 8.54
CA VAL A 70 -0.66 -3.98 7.91
C VAL A 70 -1.24 -5.12 8.72
N MET A 71 -0.41 -6.06 9.18
CA MET A 71 -0.87 -7.20 9.98
C MET A 71 -1.42 -6.74 11.33
N ALA A 72 -0.68 -5.88 12.04
CA ALA A 72 -1.14 -5.30 13.30
C ALA A 72 -2.47 -4.55 13.15
N LEU A 73 -2.62 -3.76 12.07
CA LEU A 73 -3.88 -3.09 11.79
C LEU A 73 -5.02 -4.09 11.56
N ILE A 74 -4.78 -5.18 10.82
CA ILE A 74 -5.81 -6.21 10.60
C ILE A 74 -6.24 -6.85 11.92
N ASP A 75 -5.29 -7.13 12.82
CA ASP A 75 -5.58 -7.73 14.13
C ASP A 75 -6.33 -6.77 15.08
N GLU A 76 -6.24 -5.46 14.85
CA GLU A 76 -6.91 -4.41 15.63
C GLU A 76 -8.32 -4.03 15.14
N LEU A 77 -8.67 -4.37 13.89
CA LEU A 77 -9.97 -4.07 13.30
C LEU A 77 -10.98 -5.14 13.69
N ASP A 78 -12.17 -4.73 14.09
CA ASP A 78 -13.27 -5.69 14.25
C ASP A 78 -13.87 -6.12 12.88
N ASP A 79 -14.71 -7.16 12.89
CA ASP A 79 -15.35 -7.68 11.68
C ASP A 79 -16.14 -6.61 10.92
N ARG A 80 -16.78 -5.69 11.65
CA ARG A 80 -17.58 -4.63 11.05
C ARG A 80 -16.68 -3.63 10.33
N GLU A 81 -15.63 -3.12 10.99
CA GLU A 81 -14.63 -2.25 10.40
C GLU A 81 -13.97 -2.91 9.18
N LEU A 82 -13.65 -4.21 9.28
CA LEU A 82 -12.93 -4.93 8.25
C LEU A 82 -13.79 -5.29 7.03
N LEU A 83 -15.02 -5.76 7.23
CA LEU A 83 -15.83 -6.45 6.22
C LEU A 83 -17.06 -5.67 5.75
N GLU A 84 -17.58 -4.71 6.52
CA GLU A 84 -18.74 -3.92 6.10
C GLU A 84 -18.35 -2.71 5.25
N ALA A 85 -19.17 -2.43 4.24
CA ALA A 85 -19.04 -1.21 3.44
C ALA A 85 -19.66 -0.01 4.18
N GLY A 86 -19.12 1.18 3.97
CA GLY A 86 -19.66 2.42 4.55
C GLY A 86 -19.23 2.70 5.98
N VAL A 87 -18.49 1.81 6.65
CA VAL A 87 -17.89 2.09 7.97
C VAL A 87 -16.86 3.21 7.86
N PHE A 88 -15.98 3.13 6.86
CA PHE A 88 -15.02 4.18 6.54
C PHE A 88 -15.54 5.02 5.38
N ALA A 89 -15.93 6.28 5.64
CA ALA A 89 -16.51 7.16 4.62
C ALA A 89 -15.61 7.34 3.37
N TRP A 90 -14.29 7.36 3.56
CA TRP A 90 -13.32 7.46 2.46
C TRP A 90 -13.28 6.21 1.56
N ALA A 91 -13.65 5.04 2.09
CA ALA A 91 -13.61 3.76 1.39
C ALA A 91 -14.78 3.59 0.40
N GLY A 92 -15.78 4.49 0.47
CA GLY A 92 -16.95 4.51 -0.39
C GLY A 92 -17.78 3.24 -0.25
N LYS A 93 -18.19 2.66 -1.38
CA LYS A 93 -19.03 1.46 -1.43
C LYS A 93 -18.30 0.14 -1.14
N TRP A 94 -17.02 0.21 -0.75
CA TRP A 94 -16.19 -0.97 -0.56
C TRP A 94 -15.77 -1.11 0.91
N PRO A 95 -15.71 -2.35 1.44
CA PRO A 95 -15.15 -2.59 2.76
C PRO A 95 -13.63 -2.37 2.76
N VAL A 96 -13.06 -2.07 3.92
CA VAL A 96 -11.63 -1.76 4.02
C VAL A 96 -10.74 -2.98 3.72
N SER A 97 -11.22 -4.20 3.97
CA SER A 97 -10.57 -5.45 3.54
C SER A 97 -10.25 -5.47 2.04
N ARG A 98 -11.12 -4.89 1.19
CA ARG A 98 -10.84 -4.75 -0.24
C ARG A 98 -9.66 -3.81 -0.48
N TRP A 99 -9.63 -2.67 0.21
CA TRP A 99 -8.55 -1.69 0.11
C TRP A 99 -7.21 -2.27 0.60
N LEU A 100 -7.21 -2.98 1.73
CA LEU A 100 -6.05 -3.73 2.23
C LEU A 100 -5.57 -4.72 1.17
N SER A 101 -6.44 -5.58 0.64
CA SER A 101 -6.09 -6.58 -0.37
C SER A 101 -5.48 -5.98 -1.65
N ILE A 102 -6.07 -4.90 -2.21
CA ILE A 102 -5.59 -4.32 -3.47
C ILE A 102 -4.28 -3.55 -3.34
N ASN A 103 -3.90 -3.11 -2.13
CA ASN A 103 -2.65 -2.40 -1.85
C ASN A 103 -1.54 -3.32 -1.33
N THR A 104 -1.90 -4.50 -0.80
CA THR A 104 -0.96 -5.44 -0.16
C THR A 104 -0.95 -6.78 -0.89
N ALA A 105 -1.70 -7.79 -0.45
CA ALA A 105 -1.66 -9.18 -0.92
C ALA A 105 -1.64 -9.33 -2.44
N ARG A 106 -2.52 -8.62 -3.17
CA ARG A 106 -2.54 -8.66 -4.64
C ARG A 106 -1.27 -8.06 -5.25
N GLN A 107 -0.81 -6.93 -4.71
CA GLN A 107 0.40 -6.25 -5.18
C GLN A 107 1.66 -7.03 -4.86
N TYR A 108 1.72 -7.69 -3.70
CA TYR A 108 2.82 -8.59 -3.32
C TYR A 108 2.91 -9.77 -4.28
N LYS A 109 1.77 -10.39 -4.61
CA LYS A 109 1.71 -11.47 -5.61
C LYS A 109 2.26 -11.01 -6.96
N THR A 110 1.74 -9.91 -7.50
CA THR A 110 2.20 -9.38 -8.80
C THR A 110 3.67 -8.98 -8.78
N ALA A 111 4.17 -8.39 -7.68
CA ALA A 111 5.58 -8.06 -7.52
C ALA A 111 6.46 -9.32 -7.48
N GLY A 112 6.06 -10.34 -6.74
CA GLY A 112 6.76 -11.63 -6.68
C GLY A 112 6.83 -12.30 -8.05
N ASP A 113 5.73 -12.29 -8.81
CA ASP A 113 5.69 -12.82 -10.17
C ASP A 113 6.64 -12.07 -11.11
N TYR A 114 6.64 -10.73 -11.04
CA TYR A 114 7.54 -9.89 -11.82
C TYR A 114 9.02 -10.18 -11.46
N ILE A 115 9.37 -10.23 -10.18
CA ILE A 115 10.74 -10.48 -9.73
C ILE A 115 11.21 -11.87 -10.16
N ARG A 116 10.37 -12.90 -10.03
CA ARG A 116 10.70 -14.25 -10.49
C ARG A 116 10.95 -14.31 -11.99
N ARG A 117 10.17 -13.59 -12.79
CA ARG A 117 10.43 -13.47 -14.24
C ARG A 117 11.75 -12.75 -14.52
N ALA A 118 11.96 -11.59 -13.90
CA ALA A 118 13.17 -10.80 -14.10
C ALA A 118 14.45 -11.59 -13.75
N ARG A 119 14.42 -12.41 -12.69
CA ARG A 119 15.56 -13.27 -12.30
C ARG A 119 15.83 -14.44 -13.23
N ARG A 120 14.89 -14.84 -14.10
CA ARG A 120 15.12 -15.89 -15.11
C ARG A 120 15.68 -15.34 -16.42
N SER A 121 15.54 -14.04 -16.63
CA SER A 121 15.95 -13.34 -17.87
C SER A 121 17.23 -12.52 -17.67
N ALA A 122 17.84 -12.59 -16.49
CA ALA A 122 19.12 -12.00 -16.13
C ALA A 122 20.15 -13.12 -15.96
#